data_AF-A0A7G5Z3T5-F1
#
_entry.id   AF-A0A7G5Z3T5-F1
#
_cell.length_a   1.000
_cell.length_b   1.000
_cell.length_c   1.000
_cell.angle_alpha   90.00
_cell.angle_beta   90.00
_cell.angle_gamma   90.00
#
_symmetry.space_group_name_H-M   'P 1'
#
loop_
_entity.id
_entity.type
_entity.pdbx_description
1 polymer ?
#
loop_
_entity_poly.entity_id
_entity_poly.type
_entity_poly.pdbx_seq_one_letter_code
_entity_poly.pdbx_strand_id
1 'polypeptide(L)'
;MTDAAPAFTRAQLEGAITTYLDALAAHDPSALPLADGCRFTENGVTIPLGEALWVTLDQLGDYRVDYIDVETGQAAAHVSFVENGLGGLLALRLKVVGGLIAEIETILYRGAPLALAMPPVDPIWFEVEAQGTRLDRAALALETENYLRAVSTSDGTKVKFNSKSALRLENGSLMAIGPNDHWPHPLKPIEDEDSWFYAVRSTLGMPPGEQLSTGIYSFITSYDNARFPLIDVERQVVFGVWNFRRRGDVKGATLNGKYYPHMERTQFPNENLLGQAFKYRDGGITRVQGVFLNANVYRAGTGWDAR
;
A
#
# COMPACT_ATOMS: atom_id res chain seq x y z
N MET A 1 19.19 14.67 25.82
CA MET A 1 18.23 15.43 24.99
C MET A 1 16.86 15.11 25.52
N THR A 2 16.11 16.09 25.97
CA THR A 2 14.76 15.92 26.49
C THR A 2 13.84 15.59 25.33
N ASP A 3 13.30 14.37 25.28
CA ASP A 3 12.21 14.01 24.36
C ASP A 3 11.03 14.95 24.66
N ALA A 4 10.78 15.88 23.74
CA ALA A 4 9.53 16.62 23.77
C ALA A 4 8.41 15.63 23.48
N ALA A 5 7.32 15.69 24.25
CA ALA A 5 6.14 14.88 23.95
C ALA A 5 5.71 15.13 22.50
N PRO A 6 5.32 14.09 21.74
CA PRO A 6 4.91 14.26 20.36
C PRO A 6 3.76 15.27 20.27
N ALA A 7 3.79 16.11 19.24
CA ALA A 7 2.80 17.17 19.04
C ALA A 7 1.38 16.64 18.84
N PHE A 8 1.24 15.37 18.48
CA PHE A 8 -0.02 14.68 18.29
C PHE A 8 -0.09 13.41 19.16
N THR A 9 -1.29 13.06 19.57
CA THR A 9 -1.58 11.73 20.10
C THR A 9 -2.08 10.82 18.98
N ARG A 10 -1.92 9.51 19.17
CA ARG A 10 -2.41 8.52 18.22
C ARG A 10 -3.92 8.62 18.01
N ALA A 11 -4.67 8.77 19.10
CA ALA A 11 -6.13 8.93 19.08
C ALA A 11 -6.60 10.17 18.30
N GLN A 12 -5.87 11.29 18.36
CA GLN A 12 -6.20 12.47 17.55
C GLN A 12 -6.06 12.20 16.04
N LEU A 13 -5.02 11.48 15.64
CA LEU A 13 -4.78 11.15 14.23
C LEU A 13 -5.73 10.07 13.72
N GLU A 14 -6.06 9.06 14.54
CA GLU A 14 -7.11 8.07 14.26
C GLU A 14 -8.49 8.76 14.11
N GLY A 15 -8.78 9.74 14.99
CA GLY A 15 -9.98 10.58 14.90
C GLY A 15 -10.04 11.43 13.62
N ALA A 16 -8.90 11.92 13.13
CA ALA A 16 -8.83 12.63 11.85
C ALA A 16 -9.16 11.72 10.66
N ILE A 17 -8.68 10.46 10.67
CA ILE A 17 -9.06 9.46 9.66
C ILE A 17 -10.58 9.20 9.73
N THR A 18 -11.12 8.98 10.93
CA THR A 18 -12.57 8.74 11.10
C THR A 18 -13.39 9.93 10.60
N THR A 19 -13.01 11.15 10.97
CA THR A 19 -13.69 12.38 10.51
C THR A 19 -13.65 12.51 8.99
N TYR A 20 -12.51 12.19 8.36
CA TYR A 20 -12.39 12.18 6.90
C TYR A 20 -13.34 11.16 6.25
N LEU A 21 -13.35 9.94 6.76
CA LEU A 21 -14.16 8.85 6.21
C LEU A 21 -15.66 9.09 6.42
N ASP A 22 -16.07 9.62 7.56
CA ASP A 22 -17.47 9.97 7.84
C ASP A 22 -17.95 11.08 6.92
N ALA A 23 -17.14 12.12 6.71
CA ALA A 23 -17.45 13.20 5.76
C ALA A 23 -17.53 12.69 4.32
N LEU A 24 -16.60 11.79 3.92
CA LEU A 24 -16.60 11.15 2.61
C LEU A 24 -17.89 10.35 2.39
N ALA A 25 -18.29 9.54 3.38
CA ALA A 25 -19.54 8.76 3.33
C ALA A 25 -20.80 9.63 3.35
N ALA A 26 -20.74 10.82 3.96
CA ALA A 26 -21.81 11.81 3.95
C ALA A 26 -21.82 12.71 2.69
N HIS A 27 -20.79 12.60 1.84
CA HIS A 27 -20.58 13.45 0.67
C HIS A 27 -20.49 14.94 1.04
N ASP A 28 -20.00 15.23 2.25
CA ASP A 28 -19.96 16.58 2.82
C ASP A 28 -18.53 16.97 3.22
N PRO A 29 -17.74 17.52 2.29
CA PRO A 29 -16.39 17.97 2.59
C PRO A 29 -16.34 19.18 3.54
N SER A 30 -17.46 19.90 3.73
CA SER A 30 -17.50 21.07 4.63
C SER A 30 -17.46 20.70 6.11
N ALA A 31 -17.70 19.42 6.43
CA ALA A 31 -17.57 18.88 7.77
C ALA A 31 -16.10 18.70 8.23
N LEU A 32 -15.13 18.83 7.33
CA LEU A 32 -13.72 18.61 7.66
C LEU A 32 -13.06 19.83 8.32
N PRO A 33 -12.24 19.63 9.37
CA PRO A 33 -11.41 20.68 9.94
C PRO A 33 -10.17 20.91 9.06
N LEU A 34 -10.31 21.67 7.97
CA LEU A 34 -9.25 21.91 7.00
C LEU A 34 -8.37 23.10 7.38
N ALA A 35 -7.07 23.00 7.10
CA ALA A 35 -6.18 24.15 7.11
C ALA A 35 -6.40 25.01 5.87
N ASP A 36 -6.08 26.30 5.96
CA ASP A 36 -6.07 27.19 4.79
C ASP A 36 -5.16 26.61 3.70
N GLY A 37 -5.67 26.53 2.47
CA GLY A 37 -4.93 25.97 1.33
C GLY A 37 -4.76 24.46 1.37
N CYS A 38 -5.60 23.73 2.13
CA CYS A 38 -5.59 22.27 2.14
C CYS A 38 -5.58 21.69 0.72
N ARG A 39 -4.63 20.81 0.45
CA ARG A 39 -4.42 20.22 -0.87
C ARG A 39 -4.94 18.79 -0.91
N PHE A 40 -5.82 18.52 -1.86
CA PHE A 40 -6.38 17.20 -2.13
C PHE A 40 -5.90 16.65 -3.47
N THR A 41 -5.54 15.37 -3.50
CA THR A 41 -5.33 14.60 -4.73
C THR A 41 -6.07 13.28 -4.67
N GLU A 42 -6.67 12.87 -5.79
CA GLU A 42 -7.10 11.49 -6.04
C GLU A 42 -6.30 10.93 -7.22
N ASN A 43 -5.73 9.74 -7.05
CA ASN A 43 -4.98 9.02 -8.09
C ASN A 43 -3.85 9.85 -8.72
N GLY A 44 -3.19 10.67 -7.90
CA GLY A 44 -2.07 11.53 -8.33
C GLY A 44 -2.46 12.83 -9.01
N VAL A 45 -3.76 13.14 -9.12
CA VAL A 45 -4.26 14.38 -9.73
C VAL A 45 -4.80 15.31 -8.64
N THR A 46 -4.35 16.57 -8.63
CA THR A 46 -4.93 17.60 -7.75
C THR A 46 -6.30 18.00 -8.28
N ILE A 47 -7.32 17.86 -7.45
CA ILE A 47 -8.72 18.18 -7.76
C ILE A 47 -9.37 18.89 -6.57
N PRO A 48 -10.47 19.65 -6.79
CA PRO A 48 -11.26 20.19 -5.69
C PRO A 48 -11.78 19.09 -4.76
N LEU A 49 -11.75 19.36 -3.45
CA LEU A 49 -12.33 18.46 -2.46
C LEU A 49 -13.85 18.43 -2.63
N GLY A 50 -14.45 17.24 -2.56
CA GLY A 50 -15.86 17.02 -2.91
C GLY A 50 -16.06 16.48 -4.34
N GLU A 51 -15.02 16.38 -5.15
CA GLU A 51 -15.06 15.72 -6.45
C GLU A 51 -14.63 14.23 -6.38
N ALA A 52 -14.72 13.56 -7.53
CA ALA A 52 -14.31 12.16 -7.73
C ALA A 52 -15.04 11.19 -6.80
N LEU A 53 -14.35 10.39 -5.95
CA LEU A 53 -15.01 9.40 -5.10
C LEU A 53 -16.06 10.03 -4.17
N TRP A 54 -15.92 11.30 -3.78
CA TRP A 54 -16.90 12.03 -2.98
C TRP A 54 -18.29 12.15 -3.64
N VAL A 55 -18.37 12.00 -4.97
CA VAL A 55 -19.63 12.09 -5.71
C VAL A 55 -20.30 10.73 -5.84
N THR A 56 -19.51 9.67 -5.93
CA THR A 56 -19.95 8.35 -6.41
C THR A 56 -19.91 7.25 -5.37
N LEU A 57 -19.33 7.49 -4.21
CA LEU A 57 -19.29 6.51 -3.12
C LEU A 57 -20.71 6.07 -2.75
N ASP A 58 -20.96 4.77 -2.66
CA ASP A 58 -22.23 4.26 -2.13
C ASP A 58 -22.12 4.09 -0.62
N GLN A 59 -21.03 3.45 -0.17
CA GLN A 59 -20.77 3.16 1.24
C GLN A 59 -19.30 2.78 1.45
N LEU A 60 -18.81 3.01 2.66
CA LEU A 60 -17.59 2.39 3.15
C LEU A 60 -17.86 0.93 3.52
N GLY A 61 -16.86 0.07 3.36
CA GLY A 61 -16.90 -1.31 3.81
C GLY A 61 -16.30 -1.49 5.22
N ASP A 62 -16.42 -2.69 5.75
CA ASP A 62 -15.99 -3.02 7.12
C ASP A 62 -14.47 -3.12 7.29
N TYR A 63 -13.72 -3.19 6.19
CA TYR A 63 -12.28 -3.36 6.24
C TYR A 63 -11.58 -2.00 6.32
N ARG A 64 -10.91 -1.73 7.45
CA ARG A 64 -10.11 -0.53 7.69
C ARG A 64 -8.87 -0.86 8.50
N VAL A 65 -7.70 -0.42 8.03
CA VAL A 65 -6.43 -0.51 8.79
C VAL A 65 -5.79 0.87 8.84
N ASP A 66 -5.59 1.37 10.06
CA ASP A 66 -5.01 2.69 10.30
C ASP A 66 -3.52 2.61 10.65
N TYR A 67 -2.74 3.54 10.11
CA TYR A 67 -1.32 3.74 10.36
C TYR A 67 -1.10 5.16 10.83
N ILE A 68 -0.29 5.37 11.86
CA ILE A 68 -0.22 6.66 12.56
C ILE A 68 1.24 7.00 12.92
N ASP A 69 1.69 8.18 12.53
CA ASP A 69 2.97 8.76 12.93
C ASP A 69 2.73 10.05 13.72
N VAL A 70 2.80 9.91 15.04
CA VAL A 70 2.56 10.99 16.01
C VAL A 70 3.62 12.07 16.01
N GLU A 71 4.84 11.75 15.56
CA GLU A 71 5.97 12.68 15.52
C GLU A 71 5.75 13.70 14.39
N THR A 72 5.27 13.24 13.24
CA THR A 72 5.11 14.07 12.05
C THR A 72 3.67 14.46 11.77
N GLY A 73 2.67 14.01 12.56
CA GLY A 73 1.27 14.35 12.32
C GLY A 73 0.74 13.72 11.03
N GLN A 74 1.19 12.51 10.70
CA GLN A 74 0.76 11.79 9.51
C GLN A 74 -0.14 10.63 9.92
N ALA A 75 -1.23 10.48 9.19
CA ALA A 75 -2.19 9.41 9.38
C ALA A 75 -2.50 8.80 8.02
N ALA A 76 -2.56 7.48 7.92
CA ALA A 76 -2.90 6.80 6.68
C ALA A 76 -3.83 5.63 6.96
N ALA A 77 -4.63 5.23 5.98
CA ALA A 77 -5.50 4.08 6.10
C ALA A 77 -5.63 3.31 4.80
N HIS A 78 -5.81 2.00 4.91
CA HIS A 78 -6.39 1.20 3.84
C HIS A 78 -7.84 0.87 4.17
N VAL A 79 -8.77 1.17 3.26
CA VAL A 79 -10.22 1.08 3.50
C VAL A 79 -10.89 0.38 2.31
N SER A 80 -11.82 -0.54 2.55
CA SER A 80 -12.70 -1.03 1.49
C SER A 80 -13.91 -0.12 1.30
N PHE A 81 -14.45 -0.08 0.08
CA PHE A 81 -15.65 0.69 -0.24
C PHE A 81 -16.47 0.01 -1.32
N VAL A 82 -17.70 0.51 -1.52
CA VAL A 82 -18.58 0.17 -2.63
C VAL A 82 -18.91 1.43 -3.42
N GLU A 83 -18.80 1.35 -4.74
CA GLU A 83 -19.13 2.44 -5.67
C GLU A 83 -19.87 1.84 -6.87
N ASN A 84 -21.09 2.31 -7.14
CA ASN A 84 -21.99 1.73 -8.14
C ASN A 84 -22.14 0.20 -8.03
N GLY A 85 -22.21 -0.31 -6.79
CA GLY A 85 -22.29 -1.74 -6.50
C GLY A 85 -21.00 -2.55 -6.74
N LEU A 86 -19.89 -1.90 -7.09
CA LEU A 86 -18.57 -2.53 -7.29
C LEU A 86 -17.69 -2.33 -6.06
N GLY A 87 -17.00 -3.40 -5.65
CA GLY A 87 -16.02 -3.35 -4.56
C GLY A 87 -14.74 -2.63 -4.97
N GLY A 88 -14.30 -1.69 -4.13
CA GLY A 88 -13.06 -0.94 -4.30
C GLY A 88 -12.21 -0.88 -3.04
N LEU A 89 -10.93 -0.55 -3.20
CA LEU A 89 -10.00 -0.28 -2.10
C LEU A 89 -9.43 1.13 -2.22
N LEU A 90 -9.29 1.79 -1.09
CA LEU A 90 -8.73 3.13 -0.91
C LEU A 90 -7.47 3.04 -0.05
N ALA A 91 -6.36 3.60 -0.53
CA ALA A 91 -5.25 4.06 0.29
C ALA A 91 -5.42 5.57 0.54
N LEU A 92 -5.61 5.95 1.79
CA LEU A 92 -5.73 7.33 2.27
C LEU A 92 -4.44 7.74 3.00
N ARG A 93 -3.99 8.97 2.79
CA ARG A 93 -3.02 9.66 3.65
C ARG A 93 -3.49 11.07 3.97
N LEU A 94 -3.40 11.44 5.24
CA LEU A 94 -3.68 12.75 5.80
C LEU A 94 -2.42 13.32 6.45
N LYS A 95 -2.16 14.61 6.22
CA LYS A 95 -1.25 15.42 7.04
C LYS A 95 -2.07 16.32 7.95
N VAL A 96 -1.81 16.25 9.24
CA VAL A 96 -2.42 17.12 10.26
C VAL A 96 -1.38 18.12 10.76
N VAL A 97 -1.77 19.40 10.81
CA VAL A 97 -0.96 20.51 11.33
C VAL A 97 -1.84 21.37 12.22
N GLY A 98 -1.45 21.56 13.48
CA GLY A 98 -2.24 22.37 14.43
C GLY A 98 -3.67 21.85 14.67
N GLY A 99 -3.91 20.54 14.49
CA GLY A 99 -5.23 19.92 14.60
C GLY A 99 -6.10 20.03 13.34
N LEU A 100 -5.59 20.65 12.27
CA LEU A 100 -6.29 20.79 10.99
C LEU A 100 -5.67 19.89 9.92
N ILE A 101 -6.49 19.37 9.01
CA ILE A 101 -6.04 18.58 7.85
C ILE A 101 -5.48 19.55 6.80
N ALA A 102 -4.19 19.46 6.53
CA ALA A 102 -3.48 20.30 5.58
C ALA A 102 -3.25 19.62 4.22
N GLU A 103 -3.20 18.29 4.20
CA GLU A 103 -3.01 17.53 2.96
C GLU A 103 -3.84 16.26 2.99
N ILE A 104 -4.44 15.93 1.86
CA ILE A 104 -5.25 14.74 1.64
C ILE A 104 -4.78 14.07 0.36
N GLU A 105 -4.43 12.80 0.45
CA GLU A 105 -4.03 12.00 -0.70
C GLU A 105 -4.81 10.69 -0.70
N THR A 106 -5.50 10.41 -1.80
CA THR A 106 -6.21 9.16 -2.04
C THR A 106 -5.68 8.45 -3.27
N ILE A 107 -5.49 7.14 -3.16
CA ILE A 107 -5.17 6.25 -4.27
C ILE A 107 -6.20 5.12 -4.25
N LEU A 108 -6.91 4.93 -5.35
CA LEU A 108 -8.07 4.06 -5.43
C LEU A 108 -7.84 2.92 -6.43
N TYR A 109 -8.38 1.75 -6.08
CA TYR A 109 -8.52 0.65 -7.02
C TYR A 109 -9.96 0.14 -7.01
N ARG A 110 -10.71 0.44 -8.08
CA ARG A 110 -12.12 0.05 -8.28
C ARG A 110 -12.29 -1.37 -8.83
N GLY A 111 -11.21 -1.99 -9.31
CA GLY A 111 -11.22 -3.35 -9.85
C GLY A 111 -11.03 -4.44 -8.79
N ALA A 112 -11.52 -4.20 -7.57
CA ALA A 112 -11.18 -4.97 -6.37
C ALA A 112 -12.39 -5.77 -5.84
N PRO A 113 -12.87 -6.82 -6.53
CA PRO A 113 -14.04 -7.57 -6.06
C PRO A 113 -13.83 -8.20 -4.68
N LEU A 114 -12.58 -8.47 -4.28
CA LEU A 114 -12.24 -8.94 -2.92
C LEU A 114 -12.47 -7.88 -1.84
N ALA A 115 -12.65 -6.60 -2.18
CA ALA A 115 -12.99 -5.55 -1.23
C ALA A 115 -14.28 -5.85 -0.44
N LEU A 116 -15.22 -6.58 -1.05
CA LEU A 116 -16.49 -7.01 -0.44
C LEU A 116 -16.34 -8.21 0.50
N ALA A 117 -15.17 -8.86 0.50
CA ALA A 117 -14.89 -10.07 1.25
C ALA A 117 -13.45 -10.05 1.78
N MET A 118 -12.99 -8.87 2.20
CA MET A 118 -11.67 -8.73 2.80
C MET A 118 -11.57 -9.59 4.07
N PRO A 119 -10.38 -10.15 4.37
CA PRO A 119 -10.17 -10.85 5.63
C PRO A 119 -10.37 -9.90 6.82
N PRO A 120 -10.60 -10.43 8.04
CA PRO A 120 -10.41 -9.65 9.25
C PRO A 120 -9.05 -8.95 9.25
N VAL A 121 -9.00 -7.75 9.79
CA VAL A 121 -7.76 -6.99 9.93
C VAL A 121 -6.78 -7.78 10.79
N ASP A 122 -5.56 -7.98 10.29
CA ASP A 122 -4.51 -8.65 11.03
C ASP A 122 -4.08 -7.78 12.23
N PRO A 123 -4.24 -8.26 13.48
CA PRO A 123 -3.93 -7.46 14.67
C PRO A 123 -2.45 -7.04 14.75
N ILE A 124 -1.54 -7.71 14.02
CA ILE A 124 -0.11 -7.37 14.00
C ILE A 124 0.15 -5.92 13.57
N TRP A 125 -0.74 -5.32 12.77
CA TRP A 125 -0.62 -3.91 12.37
C TRP A 125 -0.66 -2.94 13.55
N PHE A 126 -1.30 -3.32 14.66
CA PHE A 126 -1.48 -2.48 15.83
C PHE A 126 -0.50 -2.82 16.97
N GLU A 127 0.24 -3.91 16.83
CA GLU A 127 1.19 -4.37 17.84
C GLU A 127 2.45 -3.51 17.89
N VAL A 128 2.79 -3.09 19.10
CA VAL A 128 4.04 -2.39 19.40
C VAL A 128 5.24 -3.33 19.28
N GLU A 129 6.36 -2.84 18.76
CA GLU A 129 7.63 -3.56 18.77
C GLU A 129 8.34 -3.36 20.10
N ALA A 130 9.02 -4.39 20.61
CA ALA A 130 9.87 -4.26 21.78
C ALA A 130 10.96 -3.21 21.54
N GLN A 131 11.21 -2.32 22.52
CA GLN A 131 12.08 -1.15 22.31
C GLN A 131 13.49 -1.53 21.80
N GLY A 132 14.06 -2.64 22.28
CA GLY A 132 15.40 -3.10 21.89
C GLY A 132 15.50 -3.72 20.49
N THR A 133 14.37 -4.01 19.84
CA THR A 133 14.31 -4.61 18.49
C THR A 133 13.80 -3.64 17.42
N ARG A 134 13.45 -2.40 17.83
CA ARG A 134 13.01 -1.33 16.92
C ARG A 134 14.16 -0.87 16.04
N LEU A 135 13.92 -0.84 14.74
CA LEU A 135 14.67 -0.02 13.79
C LEU A 135 14.31 1.45 14.02
N ASP A 136 15.28 2.33 13.83
CA ASP A 136 15.02 3.77 13.81
C ASP A 136 14.31 4.20 12.50
N ARG A 137 13.87 5.47 12.47
CA ARG A 137 13.14 6.04 11.34
C ARG A 137 13.92 5.96 10.02
N ALA A 138 15.24 6.19 10.05
CA ALA A 138 16.07 6.19 8.84
C ALA A 138 16.26 4.76 8.31
N ALA A 139 16.48 3.79 9.21
CA ALA A 139 16.57 2.38 8.87
C ALA A 139 15.24 1.85 8.30
N LEU A 140 14.10 2.21 8.89
CA LEU A 140 12.78 1.84 8.36
C LEU A 140 12.56 2.35 6.93
N ALA A 141 12.90 3.62 6.65
CA ALA A 141 12.81 4.18 5.31
C ALA A 141 13.75 3.44 4.32
N LEU A 142 15.00 3.22 4.71
CA LEU A 142 15.99 2.53 3.88
C LEU A 142 15.57 1.09 3.55
N GLU A 143 15.13 0.33 4.55
CA GLU A 143 14.66 -1.05 4.34
C GLU A 143 13.39 -1.12 3.50
N THR A 144 12.53 -0.08 3.56
CA THR A 144 11.37 0.02 2.68
C THR A 144 11.81 0.31 1.25
N GLU A 145 12.78 1.20 1.03
CA GLU A 145 13.31 1.46 -0.31
C GLU A 145 14.02 0.24 -0.89
N ASN A 146 14.71 -0.53 -0.06
CA ASN A 146 15.33 -1.80 -0.43
C ASN A 146 14.30 -2.82 -0.99
N TYR A 147 13.07 -2.83 -0.47
CA TYR A 147 11.97 -3.60 -1.06
C TYR A 147 11.65 -3.12 -2.49
N LEU A 148 11.60 -1.80 -2.73
CA LEU A 148 11.37 -1.26 -4.08
C LEU A 148 12.48 -1.63 -5.06
N ARG A 149 13.73 -1.59 -4.58
CA ARG A 149 14.90 -2.05 -5.35
C ARG A 149 14.81 -3.53 -5.67
N ALA A 150 14.43 -4.36 -4.69
CA ALA A 150 14.27 -5.80 -4.89
C ALA A 150 13.22 -6.12 -5.96
N VAL A 151 12.06 -5.46 -5.91
CA VAL A 151 10.99 -5.64 -6.90
C VAL A 151 11.45 -5.20 -8.29
N SER A 152 12.00 -3.99 -8.42
CA SER A 152 12.37 -3.41 -9.72
C SER A 152 13.56 -4.09 -10.40
N THR A 153 14.42 -4.76 -9.64
CA THR A 153 15.53 -5.54 -10.22
C THR A 153 15.31 -7.05 -10.18
N SER A 154 14.13 -7.50 -9.71
CA SER A 154 13.87 -8.93 -9.48
C SER A 154 14.97 -9.62 -8.68
N ASP A 155 15.45 -8.97 -7.62
CA ASP A 155 16.52 -9.47 -6.75
C ASP A 155 16.08 -9.37 -5.29
N GLY A 156 15.50 -10.46 -4.80
CA GLY A 156 15.01 -10.55 -3.43
C GLY A 156 16.09 -10.53 -2.36
N THR A 157 17.38 -10.64 -2.73
CA THR A 157 18.49 -10.54 -1.75
C THR A 157 18.68 -9.11 -1.23
N LYS A 158 18.12 -8.11 -1.94
CA LYS A 158 18.17 -6.71 -1.56
C LYS A 158 17.22 -6.35 -0.43
N VAL A 159 16.23 -7.19 -0.13
CA VAL A 159 15.20 -6.89 0.87
C VAL A 159 15.23 -7.91 2.01
N LYS A 160 15.07 -7.41 3.23
CA LYS A 160 15.00 -8.24 4.42
C LYS A 160 13.54 -8.52 4.80
N PHE A 161 13.03 -9.70 4.42
CA PHE A 161 11.79 -10.23 4.97
C PHE A 161 12.03 -10.91 6.32
N ASN A 162 11.01 -10.90 7.19
CA ASN A 162 11.02 -11.72 8.38
C ASN A 162 10.93 -13.21 7.97
N SER A 163 11.85 -14.03 8.48
CA SER A 163 11.99 -15.43 8.06
C SER A 163 10.87 -16.35 8.56
N LYS A 164 10.09 -15.91 9.55
CA LYS A 164 9.01 -16.70 10.13
C LYS A 164 7.64 -16.36 9.53
N SER A 165 7.44 -15.12 9.12
CA SER A 165 6.12 -14.59 8.75
C SER A 165 6.29 -13.40 7.81
N ALA A 166 5.72 -13.49 6.61
CA ALA A 166 5.83 -12.49 5.57
C ALA A 166 4.66 -12.62 4.58
N LEU A 167 3.59 -11.87 4.84
CA LEU A 167 2.36 -11.90 4.05
C LEU A 167 2.22 -10.61 3.23
N ARG A 168 1.87 -10.75 1.94
CA ARG A 168 1.68 -9.62 1.02
C ARG A 168 0.27 -9.61 0.43
N LEU A 169 -0.47 -8.55 0.69
CA LEU A 169 -1.76 -8.25 0.05
C LEU A 169 -1.61 -7.06 -0.90
N GLU A 170 -1.97 -7.25 -2.16
CA GLU A 170 -1.90 -6.24 -3.20
C GLU A 170 -3.30 -6.10 -3.83
N ASN A 171 -3.94 -4.94 -3.67
CA ASN A 171 -5.33 -4.72 -4.08
C ASN A 171 -6.28 -5.84 -3.56
N GLY A 172 -6.04 -6.27 -2.31
CA GLY A 172 -6.78 -7.34 -1.64
C GLY A 172 -6.39 -8.77 -2.05
N SER A 173 -5.56 -8.94 -3.08
CA SER A 173 -5.10 -10.26 -3.53
C SER A 173 -3.87 -10.71 -2.77
N LEU A 174 -3.86 -11.96 -2.32
CA LEU A 174 -2.67 -12.58 -1.72
C LEU A 174 -1.59 -12.85 -2.77
N MET A 175 -0.42 -12.24 -2.57
CA MET A 175 0.72 -12.32 -3.49
C MET A 175 1.92 -13.09 -2.92
N ALA A 176 2.05 -13.16 -1.60
CA ALA A 176 3.03 -13.98 -0.90
C ALA A 176 2.52 -14.33 0.50
N ILE A 177 2.94 -15.48 1.01
CA ILE A 177 2.59 -15.97 2.35
C ILE A 177 3.81 -16.70 2.93
N GLY A 178 4.16 -16.37 4.17
CA GLY A 178 5.28 -16.99 4.88
C GLY A 178 4.90 -18.34 5.49
N PRO A 179 5.89 -19.10 6.00
CA PRO A 179 5.68 -20.49 6.45
C PRO A 179 4.79 -20.63 7.69
N ASN A 180 4.67 -19.58 8.52
CA ASN A 180 3.83 -19.60 9.73
C ASN A 180 2.61 -18.67 9.63
N ASP A 181 2.30 -18.15 8.43
CA ASP A 181 1.15 -17.29 8.24
C ASP A 181 -0.12 -18.09 7.97
N HIS A 182 -1.25 -17.55 8.41
CA HIS A 182 -2.56 -18.08 8.08
C HIS A 182 -3.06 -17.49 6.76
N TRP A 183 -3.76 -18.33 5.99
CA TRP A 183 -4.40 -17.87 4.76
C TRP A 183 -5.48 -16.82 5.09
N PRO A 184 -5.42 -15.62 4.50
CA PRO A 184 -6.36 -14.55 4.81
C PRO A 184 -7.77 -14.87 4.30
N HIS A 185 -7.86 -15.51 3.14
CA HIS A 185 -9.13 -15.89 2.53
C HIS A 185 -8.94 -17.18 1.71
N PRO A 186 -10.02 -17.95 1.46
CA PRO A 186 -9.96 -19.06 0.53
C PRO A 186 -9.54 -18.55 -0.84
N LEU A 187 -8.66 -19.30 -1.48
CA LEU A 187 -8.21 -18.97 -2.81
C LEU A 187 -9.14 -19.58 -3.85
N LYS A 188 -9.53 -18.78 -4.85
CA LYS A 188 -10.23 -19.31 -6.02
C LYS A 188 -9.29 -20.21 -6.85
N PRO A 189 -9.81 -21.27 -7.48
CA PRO A 189 -9.07 -22.04 -8.49
C PRO A 189 -8.62 -21.13 -9.63
N ILE A 190 -7.50 -21.49 -10.26
CA ILE A 190 -7.02 -20.83 -11.47
C ILE A 190 -7.21 -21.82 -12.61
N GLU A 191 -8.06 -21.47 -13.57
CA GLU A 191 -8.42 -22.36 -14.68
C GLU A 191 -7.32 -22.45 -15.74
N ASP A 192 -6.64 -21.33 -16.00
CA ASP A 192 -5.55 -21.24 -16.97
C ASP A 192 -4.20 -21.49 -16.29
N GLU A 193 -3.69 -22.72 -16.39
CA GLU A 193 -2.39 -23.14 -15.87
C GLU A 193 -1.18 -22.54 -16.62
N ASP A 194 -1.40 -21.88 -17.75
CA ASP A 194 -0.38 -21.14 -18.49
C ASP A 194 -0.37 -19.65 -18.12
N SER A 195 -1.33 -19.19 -17.30
CA SER A 195 -1.42 -17.80 -16.89
C SER A 195 -0.33 -17.37 -15.90
N TRP A 196 -0.01 -16.07 -15.91
CA TRP A 196 0.80 -15.43 -14.88
C TRP A 196 0.24 -15.63 -13.46
N PHE A 197 -1.09 -15.65 -13.32
CA PHE A 197 -1.73 -15.88 -12.02
C PHE A 197 -1.41 -17.28 -11.47
N TYR A 198 -1.37 -18.29 -12.35
CA TYR A 198 -0.95 -19.65 -11.97
C TYR A 198 0.51 -19.66 -11.51
N ALA A 199 1.40 -18.97 -12.24
CA ALA A 199 2.80 -18.84 -11.84
C ALA A 199 2.94 -18.22 -10.43
N VAL A 200 2.27 -17.09 -10.17
CA VAL A 200 2.24 -16.48 -8.83
C VAL A 200 1.72 -17.46 -7.79
N ARG A 201 0.59 -18.14 -8.07
CA ARG A 201 -0.01 -19.11 -7.14
C ARG A 201 0.93 -20.25 -6.80
N SER A 202 1.69 -20.75 -7.78
CA SER A 202 2.66 -21.83 -7.58
C SER A 202 3.86 -21.46 -6.71
N THR A 203 4.09 -20.17 -6.48
CA THR A 203 5.16 -19.65 -5.61
C THR A 203 4.68 -19.27 -4.21
N LEU A 204 3.39 -19.36 -3.90
CA LEU A 204 2.91 -19.10 -2.54
C LEU A 204 3.49 -20.13 -1.56
N GLY A 205 3.95 -19.66 -0.40
CA GLY A 205 4.66 -20.48 0.60
C GLY A 205 6.19 -20.51 0.42
N MET A 206 6.71 -20.05 -0.73
CA MET A 206 8.13 -19.77 -0.91
C MET A 206 8.54 -18.57 -0.04
N PRO A 207 9.78 -18.51 0.50
CA PRO A 207 10.30 -17.30 1.12
C PRO A 207 10.11 -16.09 0.18
N PRO A 208 9.49 -14.97 0.61
CA PRO A 208 9.13 -13.90 -0.33
C PRO A 208 10.30 -13.24 -1.06
N GLY A 209 11.50 -13.26 -0.46
CA GLY A 209 12.72 -12.87 -1.17
C GLY A 209 13.02 -13.78 -2.36
N GLU A 210 13.02 -15.09 -2.15
CA GLU A 210 13.20 -16.06 -3.24
C GLU A 210 12.11 -15.91 -4.31
N GLN A 211 10.86 -15.66 -3.90
CA GLN A 211 9.76 -15.40 -4.83
C GLN A 211 10.06 -14.19 -5.74
N LEU A 212 10.54 -13.07 -5.19
CA LEU A 212 10.92 -11.91 -5.99
C LEU A 212 12.04 -12.24 -6.99
N SER A 213 12.99 -13.07 -6.58
CA SER A 213 14.12 -13.50 -7.42
C SER A 213 13.73 -14.45 -8.56
N THR A 214 12.53 -15.03 -8.55
CA THR A 214 12.04 -15.83 -9.69
C THR A 214 11.81 -15.00 -10.96
N GLY A 215 11.73 -13.68 -10.84
CA GLY A 215 11.42 -12.79 -11.95
C GLY A 215 9.94 -12.79 -12.36
N ILE A 216 9.03 -13.43 -11.61
CA ILE A 216 7.58 -13.39 -11.93
C ILE A 216 7.01 -11.97 -11.93
N TYR A 217 7.68 -11.00 -11.29
CA TYR A 217 7.30 -9.57 -11.30
C TYR A 217 8.18 -8.71 -12.21
N SER A 218 9.03 -9.31 -13.05
CA SER A 218 10.02 -8.63 -13.90
C SER A 218 9.45 -7.64 -14.92
N PHE A 219 8.13 -7.63 -15.14
CA PHE A 219 7.47 -6.55 -15.87
C PHE A 219 7.60 -5.19 -15.18
N ILE A 220 7.89 -5.16 -13.87
CA ILE A 220 8.27 -3.94 -13.13
C ILE A 220 9.76 -3.70 -13.36
N THR A 221 10.08 -2.69 -14.16
CA THR A 221 11.44 -2.44 -14.65
C THR A 221 12.17 -1.32 -13.91
N SER A 222 11.45 -0.44 -13.23
CA SER A 222 12.02 0.61 -12.37
C SER A 222 10.98 1.12 -11.37
N TYR A 223 11.41 1.96 -10.45
CA TYR A 223 10.54 2.76 -9.61
C TYR A 223 11.03 4.21 -9.60
N ASP A 224 10.12 5.14 -9.32
CA ASP A 224 10.40 6.58 -9.24
C ASP A 224 9.51 7.21 -8.16
N ASN A 225 9.83 8.45 -7.77
CA ASN A 225 9.03 9.29 -6.85
C ASN A 225 8.75 8.64 -5.49
N ALA A 226 9.63 7.76 -5.01
CA ALA A 226 9.45 7.09 -3.74
C ALA A 226 9.55 8.07 -2.57
N ARG A 227 8.51 8.06 -1.72
CA ARG A 227 8.47 8.80 -0.47
C ARG A 227 7.82 7.98 0.64
N PHE A 228 8.23 8.24 1.87
CA PHE A 228 7.78 7.55 3.07
C PHE A 228 7.17 8.56 4.05
N PRO A 229 5.98 9.12 3.74
CA PRO A 229 5.42 10.22 4.50
C PRO A 229 5.08 9.86 5.95
N LEU A 230 4.88 8.57 6.26
CA LEU A 230 4.50 8.10 7.58
C LEU A 230 5.43 6.97 8.01
N ILE A 231 6.13 7.16 9.14
CA ILE A 231 6.95 6.12 9.76
C ILE A 231 6.63 6.09 11.25
N ASP A 232 5.93 5.03 11.67
CA ASP A 232 5.63 4.73 13.07
C ASP A 232 6.77 3.89 13.66
N VAL A 233 7.69 4.52 14.39
CA VAL A 233 8.82 3.81 15.03
C VAL A 233 8.34 2.89 16.16
N GLU A 234 7.24 3.21 16.84
CA GLU A 234 6.75 2.39 17.95
C GLU A 234 6.17 1.06 17.45
N ARG A 235 5.32 1.13 16.42
CA ARG A 235 4.73 -0.06 15.78
C ARG A 235 5.57 -0.58 14.62
N GLN A 236 6.68 0.05 14.28
CA GLN A 236 7.53 -0.34 13.15
C GLN A 236 6.74 -0.47 11.84
N VAL A 237 5.95 0.55 11.53
CA VAL A 237 5.15 0.63 10.31
C VAL A 237 5.64 1.76 9.43
N VAL A 238 5.76 1.50 8.13
CA VAL A 238 6.00 2.53 7.11
C VAL A 238 4.83 2.53 6.16
N PHE A 239 4.25 3.71 5.88
CA PHE A 239 3.37 3.89 4.73
C PHE A 239 4.10 4.74 3.70
N GLY A 240 4.26 4.18 2.50
CA GLY A 240 4.98 4.79 1.38
C GLY A 240 4.07 5.03 0.18
N VAL A 241 4.49 5.98 -0.66
CA VAL A 241 3.88 6.26 -1.96
C VAL A 241 4.98 6.35 -3.02
N TRP A 242 4.78 5.71 -4.17
CA TRP A 242 5.73 5.71 -5.29
C TRP A 242 5.06 5.29 -6.60
N ASN A 243 5.81 5.39 -7.70
CA ASN A 243 5.44 4.81 -8.98
C ASN A 243 6.30 3.58 -9.28
N PHE A 244 5.70 2.42 -9.56
CA PHE A 244 6.40 1.33 -10.25
C PHE A 244 6.18 1.46 -11.75
N ARG A 245 7.26 1.44 -12.54
CA ARG A 245 7.20 1.62 -13.98
C ARG A 245 7.41 0.32 -14.73
N ARG A 246 6.67 0.20 -15.83
CA ARG A 246 6.77 -0.91 -16.78
C ARG A 246 7.12 -0.32 -18.14
N ARG A 247 8.25 -0.73 -18.70
CA ARG A 247 8.65 -0.38 -20.08
C ARG A 247 7.77 -1.08 -21.13
N GLY A 248 7.22 -2.24 -20.78
CA GLY A 248 6.36 -3.04 -21.67
C GLY A 248 7.09 -4.03 -22.59
N ASP A 249 8.42 -4.08 -22.52
CA ASP A 249 9.28 -4.97 -23.33
C ASP A 249 9.59 -6.32 -22.65
N VAL A 250 9.26 -6.49 -21.36
CA VAL A 250 9.37 -7.78 -20.65
C VAL A 250 8.05 -8.54 -20.79
N LYS A 251 8.04 -9.60 -21.60
CA LYS A 251 6.82 -10.31 -22.02
C LYS A 251 6.42 -11.51 -21.15
N GLY A 252 7.28 -11.94 -20.24
CA GLY A 252 7.03 -13.10 -19.39
C GLY A 252 8.22 -13.44 -18.52
N ALA A 253 8.10 -14.52 -17.76
CA ALA A 253 9.15 -15.07 -16.92
C ALA A 253 9.17 -16.59 -17.00
N THR A 254 10.36 -17.19 -16.85
CA THR A 254 10.52 -18.64 -16.78
C THR A 254 10.63 -19.08 -15.34
N LEU A 255 9.70 -19.92 -14.89
CA LEU A 255 9.68 -20.52 -13.56
C LEU A 255 9.78 -22.04 -13.71
N ASN A 256 10.78 -22.66 -13.07
CA ASN A 256 11.01 -24.10 -13.11
C ASN A 256 11.04 -24.69 -14.54
N GLY A 257 11.62 -23.95 -15.49
CA GLY A 257 11.74 -24.37 -16.89
C GLY A 257 10.50 -24.13 -17.77
N LYS A 258 9.35 -23.71 -17.19
CA LYS A 258 8.16 -23.32 -17.94
C LYS A 258 8.09 -21.80 -18.10
N TYR A 259 7.81 -21.34 -19.32
CA TYR A 259 7.59 -19.92 -19.61
C TYR A 259 6.13 -19.54 -19.32
N TYR A 260 5.95 -18.43 -18.61
CA TYR A 260 4.65 -17.83 -18.33
C TYR A 260 4.58 -16.42 -18.91
N PRO A 261 3.64 -16.14 -19.83
CA PRO A 261 3.46 -14.79 -20.36
C PRO A 261 2.94 -13.84 -19.27
N HIS A 262 3.50 -12.64 -19.23
CA HIS A 262 2.97 -11.56 -18.39
C HIS A 262 1.67 -11.03 -18.98
N MET A 263 0.77 -10.53 -18.13
CA MET A 263 -0.54 -10.00 -18.52
C MET A 263 -0.41 -8.94 -19.62
N GLU A 264 -1.32 -8.95 -20.60
CA GLU A 264 -1.32 -8.00 -21.74
C GLU A 264 -1.19 -6.54 -21.31
N ARG A 265 -1.88 -6.14 -20.24
CA ARG A 265 -1.81 -4.78 -19.67
C ARG A 265 -0.43 -4.33 -19.18
N THR A 266 0.52 -5.25 -19.03
CA THR A 266 1.90 -4.94 -18.62
C THR A 266 2.85 -4.80 -19.80
N GLN A 267 2.37 -5.06 -21.01
CA GLN A 267 3.17 -5.19 -22.23
C GLN A 267 3.26 -3.90 -23.05
N PHE A 268 2.94 -2.76 -22.45
CA PHE A 268 3.11 -1.42 -23.01
C PHE A 268 3.61 -0.45 -21.92
N PRO A 269 4.24 0.69 -22.28
CA PRO A 269 4.67 1.68 -21.31
C PRO A 269 3.52 2.20 -20.45
N ASN A 270 3.58 1.94 -19.15
CA ASN A 270 2.64 2.45 -18.16
C ASN A 270 3.26 2.37 -16.75
N GLU A 271 2.55 2.88 -15.75
CA GLU A 271 2.99 2.77 -14.36
C GLU A 271 1.87 2.36 -13.42
N ASN A 272 2.24 1.92 -12.23
CA ASN A 272 1.33 1.80 -11.10
C ASN A 272 1.64 2.96 -10.15
N LEU A 273 0.61 3.64 -9.65
CA LEU A 273 0.73 4.56 -8.52
C LEU A 273 0.26 3.82 -7.26
N LEU A 274 1.14 3.67 -6.27
CA LEU A 274 0.92 2.82 -5.11
C LEU A 274 0.87 3.64 -3.82
N GLY A 275 -0.11 3.36 -2.97
CA GLY A 275 -0.05 3.63 -1.54
C GLY A 275 0.07 2.29 -0.82
N GLN A 276 1.16 2.06 -0.09
CA GLN A 276 1.44 0.75 0.49
C GLN A 276 2.10 0.85 1.87
N ALA A 277 1.62 0.00 2.77
CA ALA A 277 2.08 -0.11 4.14
C ALA A 277 2.98 -1.34 4.32
N PHE A 278 3.98 -1.21 5.18
CA PHE A 278 4.93 -2.24 5.57
C PHE A 278 4.96 -2.35 7.08
N LYS A 279 4.73 -3.54 7.62
CA LYS A 279 4.97 -3.84 9.03
C LYS A 279 6.29 -4.58 9.15
N TYR A 280 7.13 -4.14 10.08
CA TYR A 280 8.35 -4.83 10.45
C TYR A 280 8.19 -5.53 11.81
N ARG A 281 8.90 -6.64 11.95
CA ARG A 281 9.07 -7.40 13.19
C ARG A 281 10.48 -7.99 13.20
N ASP A 282 11.21 -7.83 14.31
CA ASP A 282 12.62 -8.25 14.42
C ASP A 282 13.51 -7.70 13.28
N GLY A 283 13.22 -6.46 12.86
CA GLY A 283 13.93 -5.76 11.80
C GLY A 283 13.78 -6.36 10.39
N GLY A 284 12.73 -7.16 10.12
CA GLY A 284 12.39 -7.64 8.78
C GLY A 284 10.91 -7.40 8.46
N ILE A 285 10.59 -7.24 7.17
CA ILE A 285 9.22 -7.03 6.70
C ILE A 285 8.38 -8.29 6.95
N THR A 286 7.29 -8.14 7.69
CA THR A 286 6.35 -9.23 8.00
C THR A 286 4.97 -9.03 7.36
N ARG A 287 4.55 -7.79 7.11
CA ARG A 287 3.36 -7.52 6.29
C ARG A 287 3.67 -6.49 5.23
N VAL A 288 3.08 -6.69 4.06
CA VAL A 288 2.96 -5.68 3.02
C VAL A 288 1.49 -5.60 2.63
N GLN A 289 0.95 -4.40 2.59
CA GLN A 289 -0.41 -4.16 2.13
C GLN A 289 -0.43 -2.96 1.19
N GLY A 290 -0.71 -3.19 -0.08
CA GLY A 290 -0.77 -2.15 -1.10
C GLY A 290 -2.16 -1.98 -1.69
N VAL A 291 -2.51 -0.72 -1.93
CA VAL A 291 -3.58 -0.33 -2.85
C VAL A 291 -2.96 0.52 -3.95
N PHE A 292 -3.25 0.19 -5.20
CA PHE A 292 -2.67 0.90 -6.33
C PHE A 292 -3.57 0.99 -7.54
N LEU A 293 -3.51 2.15 -8.18
CA LEU A 293 -4.05 2.34 -9.52
C LEU A 293 -3.15 1.59 -10.51
N ASN A 294 -3.73 0.64 -11.23
CA ASN A 294 -3.00 -0.21 -12.16
C ASN A 294 -3.02 0.38 -13.57
N ALA A 295 -1.87 0.38 -14.24
CA ALA A 295 -1.73 0.84 -15.63
C ALA A 295 -2.14 2.31 -15.85
N ASN A 296 -1.70 3.18 -14.95
CA ASN A 296 -1.77 4.63 -15.11
C ASN A 296 -0.87 5.10 -16.28
N VAL A 297 -1.12 6.32 -16.74
CA VAL A 297 -0.32 7.00 -17.76
C VAL A 297 1.16 6.97 -17.38
N TYR A 298 2.01 6.60 -18.34
CA TYR A 298 3.45 6.50 -18.13
C TYR A 298 4.04 7.86 -17.71
N ARG A 299 4.75 7.90 -16.57
CA ARG A 299 5.32 9.11 -15.98
C ARG A 299 4.28 10.18 -15.58
N ALA A 300 3.11 9.77 -15.12
CA ALA A 300 2.12 10.69 -14.56
C ALA A 300 2.57 11.28 -13.21
N GLY A 301 3.38 10.52 -12.46
CA GLY A 301 3.89 10.93 -11.15
C GLY A 301 2.96 10.55 -10.00
N THR A 302 3.21 11.09 -8.82
CA THR A 302 2.38 10.84 -7.62
C THR A 302 1.44 11.99 -7.30
N GLY A 303 1.53 13.11 -8.02
CA GLY A 303 0.87 14.37 -7.65
C GLY A 303 1.55 15.09 -6.48
N TRP A 304 2.50 14.47 -5.78
CA TRP A 304 3.24 15.03 -4.65
C TRP A 304 4.75 14.96 -4.86
N ASP A 305 5.17 14.86 -6.11
CA ASP A 305 6.59 14.77 -6.47
C ASP A 305 7.31 16.08 -6.09
N ALA A 306 8.52 15.96 -5.53
CA ALA A 306 9.35 17.12 -5.26
C ALA A 306 9.65 17.83 -6.59
N ARG A 307 9.23 19.10 -6.72
CA ARG A 307 9.58 19.95 -7.85
C ARG A 307 11.03 20.41 -7.76
#